data_AF-A0A2N2M975-F1
#
_entry.id   AF-A0A2N2M975-F1
#
_cell.length_a   1.000
_cell.length_b   1.000
_cell.length_c   1.000
_cell.angle_alpha   90.00
_cell.angle_beta   90.00
_cell.angle_gamma   90.00
#
_symmetry.space_group_name_H-M   'P 1'
#
loop_
_entity.id
_entity.type
_entity.pdbx_description
1 polymer ?
#
loop_
_entity_poly.entity_id
_entity_poly.type
_entity_poly.pdbx_seq_one_letter_code
_entity_poly.pdbx_strand_id
1 'polypeptide(L)'
;MQQKVIDLEEQEEPPGCCPGAFPFPSQPPSQTFRQRHFSSATDDDWHDWRWQLRNRITSLKKLGKLIDLSDSERQAMAFNGATLP
;
A
#
# COMPACT_ATOMS: atom_id res chain seq x y z
N MET A 1 -11.85 32.26 -23.56
CA MET A 1 -11.28 30.99 -23.09
C MET A 1 -10.13 31.33 -22.17
N GLN A 2 -10.31 31.19 -20.86
CA GLN A 2 -9.26 31.45 -19.87
C GLN A 2 -9.20 30.22 -18.97
N GLN A 3 -8.07 29.54 -18.98
CA GLN A 3 -7.77 28.39 -18.13
C GLN A 3 -7.74 28.87 -16.68
N LYS A 4 -8.58 28.26 -15.85
CA LYS A 4 -8.60 28.48 -14.41
C LYS A 4 -7.34 27.83 -13.85
N VAL A 5 -6.45 28.68 -13.35
CA VAL A 5 -5.35 28.32 -12.46
C VAL A 5 -5.95 27.41 -11.39
N ILE A 6 -5.51 26.16 -11.40
CA ILE A 6 -5.74 25.25 -10.29
C ILE A 6 -4.89 25.80 -9.15
N ASP A 7 -5.56 26.50 -8.23
CA ASP A 7 -5.04 26.80 -6.92
C ASP A 7 -4.41 25.52 -6.38
N LEU A 8 -3.14 25.64 -5.98
CA LEU A 8 -2.46 24.65 -5.17
C LEU A 8 -3.27 24.54 -3.88
N GLU A 9 -4.21 23.61 -3.90
CA GLU A 9 -4.91 23.13 -2.72
C GLU A 9 -3.85 22.44 -1.87
N GLU A 10 -3.18 23.27 -1.07
CA GLU A 10 -2.42 22.89 0.12
C GLU A 10 -3.35 21.97 0.91
N GLN A 11 -3.17 20.66 0.69
CA GLN A 11 -3.96 19.63 1.36
C GLN A 11 -3.58 19.71 2.84
N GLU A 12 -4.42 20.45 3.56
CA GLU A 12 -4.58 20.57 4.99
C GLU A 12 -4.04 19.30 5.68
N GLU A 13 -2.87 19.41 6.32
CA GLU A 13 -2.42 18.41 7.28
C GLU A 13 -3.54 18.32 8.33
N PRO A 14 -4.19 17.16 8.52
CA PRO A 14 -5.34 17.08 9.39
C PRO A 14 -4.92 17.48 10.82
N PRO A 15 -5.76 18.26 11.54
CA PRO A 15 -5.43 18.72 12.88
C PRO A 15 -5.16 17.51 13.75
N GLY A 16 -4.01 17.54 14.44
CA GLY A 16 -3.41 16.45 15.21
C GLY A 16 -4.41 15.37 15.64
N CYS A 17 -4.36 14.23 14.94
CA CYS A 17 -5.04 13.02 15.37
C CYS A 17 -4.53 12.65 16.78
N CYS A 18 -5.44 12.41 17.72
CA CYS A 18 -5.07 11.91 19.05
C CYS A 18 -4.20 10.65 18.89
N PRO A 19 -3.02 10.55 19.52
CA PRO A 19 -2.13 9.41 19.37
C PRO A 19 -2.76 8.19 20.05
N GLY A 20 -3.54 7.39 19.31
CA GLY A 20 -3.93 6.06 19.78
C GLY A 20 -5.31 5.53 19.37
N ALA A 21 -6.12 6.22 18.58
CA ALA A 21 -7.41 5.68 18.17
C ALA A 21 -7.65 5.82 16.67
N PHE A 22 -7.13 4.87 15.90
CA PHE A 22 -7.62 4.64 14.54
C PHE A 22 -9.11 4.25 14.64
N PRO A 23 -10.02 4.99 13.98
CA PRO A 23 -11.47 4.77 14.11
C PRO A 23 -11.92 3.41 13.54
N PHE A 24 -11.02 2.71 12.83
CA PHE A 24 -11.28 1.40 12.26
C PHE A 24 -10.23 0.40 12.75
N PRO A 25 -10.64 -0.62 13.54
CA PRO A 25 -9.71 -1.67 13.92
C PRO A 25 -9.26 -2.46 12.68
N SER A 26 -7.96 -2.74 12.60
CA SER A 26 -7.42 -3.65 11.57
C SER A 26 -8.14 -5.00 11.67
N GLN A 27 -8.65 -5.51 10.56
CA GLN A 27 -9.34 -6.79 10.53
C GLN A 27 -8.37 -7.94 10.88
N PRO A 28 -8.81 -9.05 11.49
CA PRO A 28 -7.92 -10.16 11.88
C PRO A 28 -6.99 -10.68 10.75
N PRO A 29 -7.45 -10.79 9.48
CA PRO A 29 -6.58 -11.19 8.37
C PRO A 29 -5.44 -10.22 8.08
N SER A 30 -5.65 -8.91 8.23
CA SER A 30 -4.59 -7.92 7.97
C SER A 30 -3.55 -7.90 9.08
N GLN A 31 -3.97 -8.09 10.33
CA GLN A 31 -3.06 -8.15 11.47
C GLN A 31 -2.16 -9.40 11.42
N THR A 32 -2.73 -10.56 11.10
CA THR A 32 -1.95 -11.81 10.91
C THR A 32 -0.98 -11.72 9.73
N PHE A 33 -1.39 -11.11 8.62
CA PHE A 33 -0.52 -10.87 7.47
C PHE A 33 0.65 -9.94 7.82
N ARG A 34 0.38 -8.81 8.51
CA ARG A 34 1.42 -7.89 8.98
C ARG A 34 2.42 -8.61 9.86
N GLN A 35 1.96 -9.34 10.88
CA GLN A 35 2.86 -10.06 11.79
C GLN A 35 3.73 -11.09 11.07
N ARG A 36 3.21 -11.76 10.03
CA ARG A 36 3.93 -12.80 9.29
C ARG A 36 4.95 -12.25 8.29
N HIS A 37 4.63 -11.17 7.59
CA HIS A 37 5.45 -10.65 6.48
C HIS A 37 6.15 -9.32 6.77
N PHE A 38 5.62 -8.54 7.73
CA PHE A 38 6.06 -7.21 8.10
C PHE A 38 6.14 -7.08 9.63
N SER A 39 6.88 -7.99 10.29
CA SER A 39 6.98 -8.05 11.75
C SER A 39 7.58 -6.80 12.40
N SER A 40 8.38 -6.03 11.66
CA SER A 40 8.96 -4.76 12.13
C SER A 40 8.02 -3.56 11.95
N ALA A 41 6.88 -3.71 11.28
CA ALA A 41 5.93 -2.63 11.06
C ALA A 41 5.02 -2.45 12.28
N THR A 42 4.88 -1.21 12.75
CA THR A 42 3.96 -0.88 13.84
C THR A 42 2.51 -0.83 13.35
N ASP A 43 1.57 -0.66 14.28
CA ASP A 43 0.16 -0.48 13.94
C ASP A 43 -0.09 0.87 13.25
N ASP A 44 0.55 1.94 13.74
CA ASP A 44 0.54 3.26 13.10
C ASP A 44 1.12 3.22 11.68
N ASP A 45 2.27 2.57 11.49
CA ASP A 45 2.85 2.37 10.16
C ASP A 45 1.90 1.63 9.22
N TRP A 46 1.21 0.62 9.73
CA TRP A 46 0.30 -0.19 8.92
C TRP A 46 -0.93 0.60 8.46
N HIS A 47 -1.42 1.52 9.30
CA HIS A 47 -2.53 2.42 8.99
C HIS A 47 -2.11 3.67 8.19
N ASP A 48 -0.81 4.01 8.12
CA ASP A 48 -0.30 5.10 7.29
C ASP A 48 -0.22 4.68 5.80
N TRP A 49 -1.01 5.34 4.94
CA TRP A 49 -1.00 5.12 3.50
C TRP A 49 0.35 5.44 2.85
N ARG A 50 1.12 6.39 3.39
CA ARG A 50 2.46 6.76 2.91
C ARG A 50 3.44 5.64 3.17
N TRP A 51 3.33 4.99 4.34
CA TRP A 51 4.10 3.81 4.68
C TRP A 51 3.73 2.64 3.77
N GLN A 52 2.44 2.41 3.50
CA GLN A 52 2.00 1.37 2.56
C GLN A 52 2.56 1.59 1.15
N LEU A 53 2.52 2.83 0.65
CA LEU A 53 3.06 3.16 -0.67
C LEU A 53 4.59 2.98 -0.74
N ARG A 54 5.31 3.31 0.35
CA ARG A 54 6.75 3.10 0.47
C ARG A 54 7.11 1.61 0.50
N ASN A 55 6.28 0.79 1.14
CA ASN A 55 6.49 -0.66 1.27
C ASN A 55 5.79 -1.49 0.18
N ARG A 56 5.33 -0.84 -0.91
CA ARG A 56 4.63 -1.51 -2.01
C ARG A 56 5.42 -2.69 -2.58
N ILE A 57 4.70 -3.76 -2.91
CA ILE A 57 5.28 -4.98 -3.48
C ILE A 57 5.24 -4.85 -5.00
N THR A 58 6.34 -4.38 -5.59
CA THR A 58 6.48 -4.21 -7.05
C THR A 58 7.31 -5.29 -7.72
N SER A 59 7.86 -6.23 -6.95
CA SER A 59 8.76 -7.26 -7.47
C SER A 59 8.14 -8.64 -7.30
N LEU A 60 8.17 -9.44 -8.36
CA LEU A 60 7.73 -10.83 -8.36
C LEU A 60 8.43 -11.67 -7.28
N LYS A 61 9.72 -11.44 -7.05
CA LYS A 61 10.48 -12.12 -5.99
C LYS A 61 9.96 -11.77 -4.60
N LYS A 62 9.52 -10.53 -4.39
CA LYS A 62 8.88 -10.15 -3.13
C LYS A 62 7.50 -10.82 -3.06
N LEU A 63 6.66 -10.68 -4.08
CA LEU A 63 5.32 -11.24 -4.07
C LEU A 63 5.29 -12.76 -3.82
N GLY A 64 6.18 -13.52 -4.47
CA GLY A 64 6.28 -14.97 -4.28
C GLY A 64 6.75 -15.42 -2.89
N LYS A 65 7.20 -14.50 -2.03
CA LYS A 65 7.45 -14.78 -0.60
C LYS A 65 6.23 -14.55 0.27
N LEU A 66 5.26 -13.77 -0.20
CA LEU A 66 4.04 -13.45 0.53
C LEU A 66 2.91 -14.41 0.17
N ILE A 67 2.80 -14.79 -1.09
CA ILE A 67 1.78 -15.71 -1.61
C ILE A 67 2.41 -16.75 -2.53
N ASP A 68 1.82 -17.93 -2.57
CA ASP A 68 2.18 -18.96 -3.54
C ASP A 68 1.64 -18.55 -4.92
N LEU A 69 2.56 -18.26 -5.84
CA LEU A 69 2.22 -17.90 -7.22
C LEU A 69 2.29 -19.13 -8.11
N SER A 70 1.25 -19.34 -8.91
CA SER A 70 1.27 -20.30 -10.02
C SER A 70 2.22 -19.84 -11.13
N ASP A 71 2.67 -20.77 -11.98
CA ASP A 71 3.57 -20.45 -13.10
C ASP A 71 2.96 -19.42 -14.05
N SER A 72 1.65 -19.49 -14.31
CA SER A 72 0.91 -18.52 -15.14
C SER A 72 0.97 -17.09 -14.57
N GLU A 73 0.79 -16.92 -13.26
CA GLU A 73 0.84 -15.59 -12.61
C GLU A 73 2.26 -15.03 -12.60
N ARG A 74 3.26 -15.90 -12.40
CA ARG A 74 4.67 -15.50 -12.49
C ARG A 74 5.00 -15.00 -13.89
N GLN A 75 4.52 -15.70 -14.90
CA GLN A 75 4.78 -15.36 -16.30
C GLN A 75 4.06 -14.06 -16.69
N ALA A 76 2.82 -13.85 -16.24
CA ALA A 76 2.07 -12.61 -16.45
C ALA A 76 2.78 -11.39 -15.84
N MET A 77 3.27 -11.52 -14.60
CA MET A 77 4.00 -10.44 -13.93
C MET A 77 5.43 -10.23 -14.46
N ALA A 78 6.03 -11.23 -15.12
CA ALA A 78 7.28 -11.03 -15.86
C ALA A 78 7.07 -10.22 -17.16
N PHE A 79 5.88 -10.29 -17.74
CA PHE A 79 5.50 -9.63 -19.00
C PHE A 79 4.95 -8.20 -18.82
N ASN A 80 5.09 -7.60 -17.63
CA ASN A 80 4.42 -6.37 -17.19
C ASN A 80 4.83 -5.06 -17.92
N GLY A 81 5.32 -5.16 -19.16
CA GLY A 81 5.53 -4.06 -20.11
C GLY A 81 4.86 -4.28 -21.48
N ALA A 82 4.21 -5.42 -21.72
CA ALA A 82 3.38 -5.60 -22.91
C ALA A 82 1.99 -5.03 -22.63
N THR A 83 1.73 -3.85 -23.19
CA THR A 83 0.43 -3.19 -23.25
C THR A 83 -0.69 -4.22 -23.44
N LEU A 84 -1.63 -4.28 -22.49
CA LEU A 84 -2.91 -4.93 -22.69
C LEU A 84 -3.59 -4.25 -23.90
N PRO A 85 -4.04 -5.01 -24.92
CA PRO A 85 -4.63 -4.43 -26.13
C PRO A 85 -5.92 -3.65 -25.85
#